data_AF-A0A0G0NWM2-F1
#
_entry.id   AF-A0A0G0NWM2-F1
#
_cell.length_a   1.000
_cell.length_b   1.000
_cell.length_c   1.000
_cell.angle_alpha   90.00
_cell.angle_beta   90.00
_cell.angle_gamma   90.00
#
_symmetry.space_group_name_H-M   'P 1'
#
loop_
_entity.id
_entity.type
_entity.pdbx_description
1 polymer ?
#
loop_
_entity_poly.entity_id
_entity_poly.type
_entity_poly.pdbx_seq_one_letter_code
_entity_poly.pdbx_strand_id
1 'polypeptide(L)'
;MKIVRSLKTMFILGLLLIPAVALADVGPKPGMSFNIEGFNSIKATIIGAEQIECKDVNCSDSSILAKIGPQTFNCVQEDLKCYSLAYDYSDYHKVKIKFSDGVTKESNIFQTLGFDSKYNLRVLEDRLYVYDASDMAIFDDQPATDYDYNPMFGNQAKSKLGIFYGALFLTLVIELLTGLIFLKTKKKPLIILIYLALANFISLPTLWFLFPLLPISSHNLIILLGELFVVIFEILFLYLFCRKHLTIKEIIILIIIANLLSYWLGIQVWTPIVN
;
A
#
# COMPACT_ATOMS: atom_id res chain seq x y z
N MET A 1 -10.01 -9.73 -43.16
CA MET A 1 -10.86 -8.58 -42.71
C MET A 1 -11.77 -8.85 -41.50
N LYS A 2 -12.31 -10.06 -41.27
CA LYS A 2 -13.17 -10.34 -40.09
C LYS A 2 -12.44 -10.23 -38.73
N ILE A 3 -11.14 -10.50 -38.69
CA ILE A 3 -10.33 -10.47 -37.46
C ILE A 3 -10.17 -9.05 -36.90
N VAL A 4 -9.96 -8.05 -37.76
CA VAL A 4 -9.79 -6.64 -37.34
C VAL A 4 -11.06 -6.07 -36.71
N ARG A 5 -12.23 -6.53 -37.18
CA ARG A 5 -13.54 -6.10 -36.66
C ARG A 5 -13.81 -6.66 -35.26
N SER A 6 -13.44 -7.92 -35.01
CA SER A 6 -13.56 -8.56 -33.69
C SER A 6 -12.60 -7.99 -32.64
N LEU A 7 -11.42 -7.49 -33.06
CA LEU A 7 -10.43 -6.90 -32.17
C LEU A 7 -10.88 -5.52 -31.65
N LYS A 8 -11.49 -4.70 -32.51
CA LYS A 8 -12.06 -3.40 -32.12
C LYS A 8 -13.19 -3.56 -31.09
N THR A 9 -14.06 -4.54 -31.26
CA THR A 9 -15.19 -4.75 -30.31
C THR A 9 -14.71 -5.24 -28.95
N MET A 10 -13.70 -6.13 -28.89
CA MET A 10 -13.09 -6.52 -27.61
C MET A 10 -12.31 -5.38 -26.95
N PHE A 11 -11.63 -4.54 -27.73
CA PHE A 11 -10.92 -3.38 -27.19
C PHE A 11 -11.87 -2.34 -26.58
N ILE A 12 -13.02 -2.09 -27.23
CA ILE A 12 -14.06 -1.18 -26.72
C ILE A 12 -14.76 -1.77 -25.48
N LEU A 13 -15.04 -3.08 -25.48
CA LEU A 13 -15.64 -3.74 -24.31
C LEU A 13 -14.67 -3.80 -23.12
N GLY A 14 -13.37 -3.99 -23.39
CA GLY A 14 -12.31 -3.85 -22.40
C GLY A 14 -12.24 -2.44 -21.83
N LEU A 15 -12.25 -1.41 -22.69
CA LEU A 15 -12.25 0.00 -22.26
C LEU A 15 -13.46 0.37 -21.38
N LEU A 16 -14.62 -0.23 -21.64
CA LEU A 16 -15.86 -0.01 -20.87
C LEU A 16 -15.85 -0.68 -19.49
N LEU A 17 -14.97 -1.64 -19.23
CA LEU A 17 -14.79 -2.29 -17.92
C LEU A 17 -13.73 -1.59 -17.04
N ILE A 18 -12.86 -0.76 -17.61
CA ILE A 18 -11.83 0.03 -16.90
C ILE A 18 -12.41 1.01 -15.85
N PRO A 19 -13.52 1.75 -16.07
CA PRO A 19 -14.00 2.71 -15.08
C PRO A 19 -14.58 2.07 -13.82
N ALA A 20 -14.93 0.77 -13.84
CA ALA A 20 -15.43 0.07 -12.65
C ALA A 20 -14.30 -0.35 -11.69
N VAL A 21 -13.08 -0.57 -12.19
CA VAL A 21 -11.88 -0.83 -11.37
C VAL A 21 -11.18 0.45 -10.91
N ALA A 22 -11.37 1.58 -11.60
CA ALA A 22 -10.80 2.87 -11.21
C ALA A 22 -11.44 3.49 -9.94
N LEU A 23 -12.55 2.94 -9.44
CA LEU A 23 -13.16 3.29 -8.15
C LEU A 23 -12.72 2.36 -7.01
N ALA A 24 -11.90 1.36 -7.32
CA ALA A 24 -11.48 0.33 -6.40
C ALA A 24 -10.10 0.71 -5.83
N ASP A 25 -10.11 1.72 -4.97
CA ASP A 25 -9.04 2.06 -4.05
C ASP A 25 -8.89 0.98 -2.96
N VAL A 26 -8.57 -0.25 -3.39
CA VAL A 26 -8.57 -1.50 -2.60
C VAL A 26 -7.18 -2.08 -2.41
N GLY A 27 -6.14 -1.33 -2.78
CA GLY A 27 -4.82 -1.59 -2.23
C GLY A 27 -4.85 -1.38 -0.72
N PRO A 28 -4.10 -2.18 0.06
CA PRO A 28 -3.92 -1.84 1.46
C PRO A 28 -3.36 -0.40 1.49
N LYS A 29 -3.76 0.38 2.50
CA LYS A 29 -3.28 1.74 2.70
C LYS A 29 -2.33 1.76 3.89
N PRO A 30 -1.23 2.51 3.82
CA PRO A 30 -0.36 2.63 4.97
C PRO A 30 -1.13 3.26 6.14
N GLY A 31 -0.86 2.75 7.33
CA GLY A 31 -1.48 3.19 8.57
C GLY A 31 -0.44 3.43 9.66
N MET A 32 -0.85 4.24 10.64
CA MET A 32 -0.13 4.40 11.89
C MET A 32 -1.10 4.22 13.06
N SER A 33 -0.66 3.55 14.11
CA SER A 33 -1.38 3.48 15.38
C SER A 33 -0.52 4.05 16.50
N PHE A 34 -1.18 4.73 17.44
CA PHE A 34 -0.55 5.40 18.58
C PHE A 34 -1.23 4.94 19.86
N ASN A 35 -0.49 4.37 20.80
CA ASN A 35 -0.99 4.17 22.16
C ASN A 35 -0.70 5.42 23.00
N ILE A 36 -1.72 5.98 23.64
CA ILE A 36 -1.59 7.20 24.42
C ILE A 36 -1.15 6.86 25.85
N GLU A 37 -0.04 7.44 26.28
CA GLU A 37 0.49 7.31 27.63
C GLU A 37 0.44 8.63 28.41
N GLY A 38 0.45 8.55 29.74
CA GLY A 38 0.54 9.73 30.61
C GLY A 38 -0.75 10.56 30.72
N PHE A 39 -1.84 10.12 30.09
CA PHE A 39 -3.11 10.84 30.08
C PHE A 39 -3.74 11.00 31.48
N ASN A 40 -3.51 10.04 32.39
CA ASN A 40 -4.04 10.06 33.76
C ASN A 40 -3.59 11.28 34.59
N SER A 41 -2.48 11.92 34.20
CA SER A 41 -1.93 13.09 34.88
C SER A 41 -2.64 14.39 34.48
N ILE A 42 -3.50 14.37 33.44
CA ILE A 42 -4.08 15.56 32.83
C ILE A 42 -5.60 15.49 32.96
N LYS A 43 -6.18 16.46 33.68
CA LYS A 43 -7.65 16.60 33.85
C LYS A 43 -8.31 17.29 32.65
N ALA A 44 -7.97 16.88 31.43
CA ALA A 44 -8.52 17.45 30.21
C ALA A 44 -8.87 16.34 29.21
N THR A 45 -9.86 16.58 28.36
CA THR A 45 -10.27 15.64 27.31
C THR A 45 -9.74 16.07 25.95
N ILE A 46 -9.54 15.11 25.03
CA ILE A 46 -9.14 15.39 23.65
C ILE A 46 -10.35 15.91 22.89
N ILE A 47 -10.27 17.14 22.38
CA ILE A 47 -11.33 17.76 21.58
C ILE A 47 -10.96 17.93 20.11
N GLY A 48 -9.69 17.71 19.76
CA GLY A 48 -9.22 17.73 18.38
C GLY A 48 -7.85 17.07 18.25
N ALA A 49 -7.62 16.43 17.12
CA ALA A 49 -6.36 15.78 16.80
C ALA A 49 -6.06 15.96 15.31
N GLU A 50 -4.82 16.31 14.99
CA GLU A 50 -4.32 16.53 13.63
C GLU A 50 -2.96 15.86 13.49
N GLN A 51 -2.73 15.22 12.35
CA GLN A 51 -1.38 14.81 11.94
C GLN A 51 -0.87 15.84 10.95
N ILE A 52 0.33 16.32 11.20
CA ILE A 52 1.07 17.22 10.33
C ILE A 52 2.06 16.36 9.55
N GLU A 53 2.12 16.58 8.26
CA GLU A 53 3.05 15.95 7.33
C GLU A 53 4.11 16.96 6.88
N CYS A 54 5.35 16.49 6.82
CA CYS A 54 6.51 17.29 6.48
C CYS A 54 7.47 16.52 5.58
N LYS A 55 8.10 17.24 4.64
CA LYS A 55 9.10 16.66 3.73
C LYS A 55 10.53 16.75 4.25
N ASP A 56 10.79 17.68 5.16
CA ASP A 56 12.11 17.92 5.72
C ASP A 56 12.19 17.55 7.20
N VAL A 57 13.40 17.22 7.66
CA VAL A 57 13.69 16.76 9.02
C VAL A 57 13.36 17.81 10.10
N ASN A 58 13.31 19.09 9.74
CA ASN A 58 12.95 20.18 10.64
C ASN A 58 11.46 20.54 10.57
N CYS A 59 10.71 19.90 9.66
CA CYS A 59 9.29 20.15 9.41
C CYS A 59 8.98 21.63 9.13
N SER A 60 9.80 22.27 8.30
CA SER A 60 9.61 23.66 7.87
C SER A 60 8.58 23.79 6.74
N ASP A 61 8.54 22.80 5.84
CA ASP A 61 7.41 22.49 4.94
C ASP A 61 6.43 21.64 5.75
N SER A 62 5.44 22.25 6.38
CA SER A 62 4.42 21.52 7.13
C SER A 62 3.04 21.71 6.52
N SER A 63 2.30 20.62 6.35
CA SER A 63 0.89 20.63 5.95
C SER A 63 0.08 19.65 6.79
N ILE A 64 -1.20 19.93 7.01
CA ILE A 64 -2.07 18.99 7.74
C ILE A 64 -2.40 17.83 6.81
N LEU A 65 -2.38 16.60 7.33
CA LEU A 65 -2.84 15.41 6.63
C LEU A 65 -4.25 15.66 6.08
N ALA A 66 -4.36 15.67 4.75
CA ALA A 66 -5.61 16.02 4.09
C ALA A 66 -6.71 15.00 4.41
N LYS A 67 -7.93 15.46 4.70
CA LYS A 67 -9.09 14.57 4.91
C LYS A 67 -9.77 14.28 3.58
N ILE A 68 -9.28 13.26 2.87
CA ILE A 68 -9.79 12.85 1.55
C ILE A 68 -10.19 11.38 1.58
N GLY A 69 -11.47 11.08 1.34
CA GLY A 69 -11.96 9.70 1.36
C GLY A 69 -11.74 9.01 2.71
N PRO A 70 -11.11 7.82 2.75
CA PRO A 70 -10.78 7.11 3.99
C PRO A 70 -9.56 7.69 4.72
N GLN A 71 -8.79 8.60 4.10
CA GLN A 71 -7.63 9.21 4.74
C GLN A 71 -8.05 10.07 5.92
N THR A 72 -7.52 9.77 7.09
CA THR A 72 -7.95 10.38 8.34
C THR A 72 -6.91 10.20 9.45
N PHE A 73 -6.96 11.08 10.43
CA PHE A 73 -6.24 10.94 11.69
C PHE A 73 -7.22 11.24 12.82
N ASN A 74 -7.44 10.26 13.70
CA ASN A 74 -8.40 10.38 14.80
C ASN A 74 -7.84 9.77 16.08
N CYS A 75 -8.25 10.32 17.22
CA CYS A 75 -7.96 9.79 18.54
C CYS A 75 -9.26 9.40 19.24
N VAL A 76 -9.28 8.22 19.84
CA VAL A 76 -10.35 7.69 20.68
C VAL A 76 -9.85 7.73 22.11
N GLN A 77 -10.42 8.62 22.92
CA GLN A 77 -9.95 8.84 24.28
C GLN A 77 -10.28 7.65 25.20
N GLU A 78 -11.44 7.03 25.02
CA GLU A 78 -11.89 5.89 25.82
C GLU A 78 -10.89 4.72 25.75
N ASP A 79 -10.31 4.50 24.58
CA ASP A 79 -9.35 3.43 24.32
C ASP A 79 -7.88 3.88 24.47
N LEU A 80 -7.64 5.16 24.77
CA LEU A 80 -6.32 5.78 24.79
C LEU A 80 -5.52 5.47 23.52
N LYS A 81 -6.13 5.62 22.34
CA LYS A 81 -5.51 5.30 21.06
C LYS A 81 -5.75 6.38 20.03
N CYS A 82 -4.77 6.62 19.18
CA CYS A 82 -4.97 7.31 17.91
C CYS A 82 -4.65 6.39 16.74
N TYR A 83 -5.29 6.64 15.61
CA TYR A 83 -4.99 5.97 14.36
C TYR A 83 -4.90 7.00 13.23
N SER A 84 -4.02 6.71 12.30
CA SER A 84 -3.85 7.42 11.05
C SER A 84 -3.98 6.41 9.91
N LEU A 85 -4.65 6.82 8.85
CA LEU A 85 -4.71 6.09 7.59
C LEU A 85 -4.47 7.10 6.49
N ALA A 86 -3.59 6.81 5.55
CA ALA A 86 -3.34 7.69 4.41
C ALA A 86 -3.14 6.89 3.11
N TYR A 87 -3.35 7.56 1.99
CA TYR A 87 -2.98 7.01 0.69
C TYR A 87 -1.48 6.87 0.55
N ASP A 88 -0.79 7.87 1.07
CA ASP A 88 0.66 7.97 1.13
C ASP A 88 0.99 8.91 2.30
N TYR A 89 2.15 8.69 2.90
CA TYR A 89 2.66 9.52 3.98
C TYR A 89 3.89 10.28 3.51
N SER A 90 4.04 11.51 3.97
CA SER A 90 5.34 12.19 3.89
C SER A 90 6.40 11.48 4.76
N ASP A 91 7.67 11.82 4.59
CA ASP A 91 8.74 11.14 5.33
C ASP A 91 8.72 11.48 6.84
N TYR A 92 8.25 12.69 7.19
CA TYR A 92 8.26 13.20 8.55
C TYR A 92 6.87 13.67 8.99
N HIS A 93 6.61 13.59 10.29
CA HIS A 93 5.33 13.91 10.87
C HIS A 93 5.44 14.60 12.23
N LYS A 94 4.38 15.31 12.60
CA LYS A 94 4.06 15.68 13.99
C LYS A 94 2.61 15.33 14.29
N VAL A 95 2.32 15.08 15.56
CA VAL A 95 0.96 14.99 16.07
C VAL A 95 0.64 16.26 16.83
N LYS A 96 -0.54 16.81 16.60
CA LYS A 96 -1.08 17.99 17.28
C LYS A 96 -2.41 17.62 17.92
N ILE A 97 -2.52 17.82 19.23
CA ILE A 97 -3.74 17.54 19.99
C ILE A 97 -4.21 18.81 20.69
N LYS A 98 -5.50 19.10 20.53
CA LYS A 98 -6.21 20.16 21.23
C LYS A 98 -7.02 19.55 22.38
N PHE A 99 -6.84 20.10 23.58
CA PHE A 99 -7.48 19.65 24.81
C PHE A 99 -8.65 20.56 25.22
N SER A 100 -9.53 20.04 26.07
CA SER A 100 -10.75 20.74 26.54
C SER A 100 -10.48 22.00 27.37
N ASP A 101 -9.29 22.12 27.95
CA ASP A 101 -8.82 23.31 28.65
C ASP A 101 -8.38 24.43 27.69
N GLY A 102 -8.44 24.18 26.37
CA GLY A 102 -8.04 25.11 25.32
C GLY A 102 -6.56 25.02 24.95
N VAL A 103 -5.75 24.25 25.67
CA VAL A 103 -4.34 24.05 25.39
C VAL A 103 -4.18 23.15 24.16
N THR A 104 -3.22 23.49 23.30
CA THR A 104 -2.84 22.65 22.16
C THR A 104 -1.39 22.25 22.33
N LYS A 105 -1.11 20.95 22.24
CA LYS A 105 0.23 20.40 22.35
C LYS A 105 0.65 19.74 21.04
N GLU A 106 1.94 19.85 20.73
CA GLU A 106 2.54 19.26 19.54
C GLU A 106 3.64 18.27 19.95
N SER A 107 3.87 17.26 19.12
CA SER A 107 4.93 16.28 19.33
C SER A 107 6.27 16.73 18.79
N ASN A 108 7.33 16.00 19.15
CA ASN A 108 8.54 15.95 18.35
C ASN A 108 8.24 15.48 16.92
N ILE A 109 9.20 15.73 16.03
CA ILE A 109 9.18 15.19 14.67
C ILE A 109 9.53 13.70 14.74
N PHE A 110 8.80 12.88 14.00
CA PHE A 110 9.05 11.45 13.86
C PHE A 110 8.87 11.02 12.40
N GLN A 111 9.41 9.87 12.02
CA GLN A 111 9.30 9.31 10.67
C GLN A 111 8.31 8.17 10.63
N THR A 112 7.72 7.90 9.46
CA THR A 112 7.00 6.65 9.21
C THR A 112 7.97 5.48 9.30
N LEU A 113 7.68 4.42 10.06
CA LEU A 113 8.56 3.25 10.24
C LEU A 113 8.24 2.07 9.31
N GLY A 114 7.11 2.13 8.61
CA GLY A 114 6.67 1.09 7.69
C GLY A 114 5.21 1.26 7.30
N PHE A 115 4.69 0.23 6.63
CA PHE A 115 3.34 0.24 6.09
C PHE A 115 2.25 0.24 7.17
N ASP A 116 2.44 -0.48 8.27
CA ASP A 116 1.59 -0.41 9.47
C ASP A 116 2.50 -0.10 10.66
N SER A 117 2.65 1.19 10.98
CA SER A 117 3.60 1.65 12.00
C SER A 117 2.91 1.78 13.36
N LYS A 118 3.61 1.41 14.43
CA LYS A 118 3.08 1.47 15.80
C LYS A 118 3.95 2.37 16.66
N TYR A 119 3.35 3.34 17.33
CA TYR A 119 4.01 4.31 18.18
C TYR A 119 3.36 4.38 19.55
N ASN A 120 4.11 4.93 20.50
CA ASN A 120 3.56 5.44 21.74
C ASN A 120 3.54 6.99 21.68
N LEU A 121 2.43 7.57 22.09
CA LEU A 121 2.22 9.01 22.20
C LEU A 121 2.09 9.37 23.67
N ARG A 122 3.18 9.86 24.25
CA ARG A 122 3.18 10.31 25.65
C ARG A 122 2.73 11.74 25.74
N VAL A 123 1.77 12.00 26.62
CA VAL A 123 1.31 13.35 26.94
C VAL A 123 2.09 13.85 28.16
N LEU A 124 2.92 14.88 27.95
CA LEU A 124 3.68 15.55 29.01
C LEU A 124 2.97 16.86 29.41
N GLU A 125 3.46 17.56 30.43
CA GLU A 125 2.83 18.79 30.92
C GLU A 125 2.78 19.90 29.85
N ASP A 126 3.84 20.06 29.07
CA ASP A 126 4.04 21.15 28.11
C ASP A 126 3.98 20.69 26.63
N ARG A 127 4.25 19.41 26.36
CA ARG A 127 4.39 18.88 24.99
C ARG A 127 3.83 17.46 24.83
N LEU A 128 3.77 17.00 23.58
CA LEU A 128 3.62 15.58 23.26
C LEU A 128 4.98 14.98 22.93
N TYR A 129 5.14 13.67 23.10
CA TYR A 129 6.32 12.96 22.65
C TYR A 129 5.93 11.63 21.99
N VAL A 130 6.39 11.43 20.77
CA VAL A 130 6.16 10.23 19.95
C VAL A 130 7.45 9.45 19.83
N TYR A 131 7.37 8.15 20.11
CA TYR A 131 8.48 7.20 19.95
C TYR A 131 7.96 5.85 19.46
N ASP A 132 8.85 5.05 18.87
CA ASP A 132 8.53 3.71 18.37
C ASP A 132 8.01 2.82 19.52
N ALA A 133 6.94 2.06 19.28
CA ALA A 133 6.41 1.12 20.25
C ALA A 133 7.35 -0.07 20.53
N SER A 134 8.27 -0.37 19.61
CA SER A 134 9.29 -1.41 19.76
C SER A 134 10.52 -0.95 20.56
N ASP A 135 10.77 0.36 20.59
CA ASP A 135 11.76 0.95 21.47
C ASP A 135 11.15 1.05 22.88
N MET A 136 11.50 0.11 23.76
CA MET A 136 11.39 0.34 25.20
C MET A 136 12.33 1.49 25.55
N ALA A 137 11.81 2.71 25.48
CA ALA A 137 12.55 3.90 25.86
C ALA A 137 12.95 3.78 27.34
N ILE A 138 14.23 3.48 27.57
CA ILE A 138 14.92 3.77 28.81
C ILE A 138 15.00 5.29 28.86
N PHE A 139 14.01 5.92 29.49
CA PHE A 139 14.02 7.36 29.77
C PHE A 139 15.02 7.63 30.90
N ASP A 140 16.27 7.91 30.53
CA ASP A 140 17.16 8.66 31.40
C ASP A 140 16.93 10.15 31.10
N ASP A 141 16.73 10.97 32.14
CA ASP A 141 16.30 12.39 32.09
C ASP A 141 17.36 13.34 31.47
N GLN A 142 18.23 12.83 30.61
CA GLN A 142 19.23 13.63 29.91
C GLN A 142 18.56 14.37 28.73
N PRO A 143 18.77 15.69 28.60
CA PRO A 143 18.34 16.43 27.42
C PRO A 143 19.00 15.80 26.21
N ALA A 144 18.19 15.43 25.21
CA ALA A 144 18.63 14.77 23.98
C ALA A 144 19.70 15.60 23.25
N THR A 145 20.96 15.38 23.61
CA THR A 145 22.11 15.82 22.83
C THR A 145 22.36 14.74 21.79
N ASP A 146 22.03 15.05 20.55
CA ASP A 146 22.70 14.53 19.36
C ASP A 146 22.84 13.00 19.30
N TYR A 147 21.72 12.28 19.50
CA TYR A 147 21.66 10.90 19.04
C TYR A 147 21.52 10.95 17.51
N ASP A 148 22.66 10.76 16.85
CA ASP A 148 22.80 10.36 15.44
C ASP A 148 22.18 8.97 15.25
N TYR A 149 20.87 8.89 15.45
CA TYR A 149 20.08 7.73 15.11
C TYR A 149 19.92 7.77 13.60
N ASN A 150 20.65 6.91 12.91
CA ASN A 150 20.53 6.71 11.48
C ASN A 150 19.72 5.43 11.21
N PRO A 151 18.38 5.43 11.34
CA PRO A 151 17.54 4.26 11.05
C PRO A 151 17.32 4.06 9.54
N MET A 152 17.96 4.86 8.68
CA MET A 152 17.46 5.16 7.34
C MET A 152 17.43 3.95 6.37
N PHE A 153 18.07 2.82 6.66
CA PHE A 153 18.13 1.70 5.70
C PHE A 153 17.97 0.27 6.26
N GLY A 154 17.89 0.07 7.58
CA GLY A 154 18.02 -1.28 8.15
C GLY A 154 16.75 -2.14 8.13
N ASN A 155 15.62 -1.57 8.55
CA ASN A 155 14.41 -2.35 8.87
C ASN A 155 13.25 -2.13 7.87
N GLN A 156 13.18 -0.98 7.21
CA GLN A 156 12.14 -0.70 6.18
C GLN A 156 12.33 -1.47 4.88
N ALA A 157 13.57 -1.61 4.40
CA ALA A 157 13.84 -2.34 3.15
C ALA A 157 13.53 -3.84 3.31
N LYS A 158 13.81 -4.39 4.50
CA LYS A 158 13.53 -5.80 4.82
C LYS A 158 12.03 -6.10 4.88
N SER A 159 11.21 -5.21 5.44
CA SER A 159 9.76 -5.40 5.49
C SER A 159 9.11 -5.29 4.11
N LYS A 160 9.53 -4.31 3.29
CA LYS A 160 9.03 -4.14 1.91
C LYS A 160 9.34 -5.36 1.02
N LEU A 161 10.55 -5.91 1.11
CA LEU A 161 10.92 -7.12 0.38
C LEU A 161 10.12 -8.34 0.84
N GLY A 162 9.91 -8.52 2.15
CA GLY A 162 9.10 -9.63 2.67
C GLY A 162 7.66 -9.59 2.17
N ILE A 163 7.03 -8.41 2.21
CA ILE A 163 5.67 -8.19 1.68
C ILE A 163 5.61 -8.50 0.18
N PHE A 164 6.58 -8.00 -0.58
CA PHE A 164 6.67 -8.25 -2.01
C PHE A 164 6.75 -9.75 -2.32
N TYR A 165 7.67 -10.48 -1.68
CA TYR A 165 7.82 -11.92 -1.93
C TYR A 165 6.59 -12.72 -1.51
N GLY A 166 5.93 -12.33 -0.41
CA GLY A 166 4.67 -12.93 0.02
C GLY A 166 3.55 -12.72 -1.01
N ALA A 167 3.39 -11.49 -1.49
CA ALA A 167 2.41 -11.15 -2.53
C ALA A 167 2.70 -11.87 -3.85
N LEU A 168 3.96 -11.85 -4.30
CA LEU A 168 4.40 -12.53 -5.53
C LEU A 168 4.11 -14.04 -5.45
N PHE A 169 4.45 -14.68 -4.34
CA PHE A 169 4.20 -16.10 -4.13
C PHE A 169 2.71 -16.42 -4.19
N LEU A 170 1.87 -15.66 -3.48
CA LEU A 170 0.43 -15.84 -3.48
C LEU A 170 -0.17 -15.67 -4.88
N THR A 171 0.22 -14.63 -5.61
CA THR A 171 -0.23 -14.39 -6.99
C THR A 171 0.17 -15.54 -7.90
N LEU A 172 1.44 -15.98 -7.86
CA LEU A 172 1.91 -17.11 -8.65
C LEU A 172 1.10 -18.38 -8.38
N VAL A 173 0.77 -18.67 -7.12
CA VAL A 173 -0.06 -19.84 -6.78
C VAL A 173 -1.44 -19.72 -7.40
N ILE A 174 -2.12 -18.59 -7.26
CA ILE A 174 -3.48 -18.37 -7.77
C ILE A 174 -3.51 -18.45 -9.30
N GLU A 175 -2.57 -17.79 -9.97
CA GLU A 175 -2.54 -17.72 -11.43
C GLU A 175 -2.16 -19.06 -12.06
N LEU A 176 -1.22 -19.80 -11.47
CA LEU A 176 -0.85 -21.12 -11.96
C LEU A 176 -1.97 -22.14 -11.73
N LEU A 177 -2.71 -22.07 -10.64
CA LEU A 177 -3.91 -22.89 -10.43
C LEU A 177 -5.00 -22.55 -11.44
N THR A 178 -5.24 -21.26 -11.69
CA THR A 178 -6.20 -20.80 -12.71
C THR A 178 -5.81 -21.29 -14.10
N GLY A 179 -4.53 -21.12 -14.47
CA GLY A 179 -3.99 -21.64 -15.71
C GLY A 179 -4.09 -23.16 -15.82
N LEU A 180 -3.81 -23.90 -14.75
CA LEU A 180 -3.88 -25.36 -14.74
C LEU A 180 -5.31 -25.84 -15.02
N ILE A 181 -6.31 -25.26 -14.36
CA ILE A 181 -7.73 -25.56 -14.56
C ILE A 181 -8.13 -25.24 -16.00
N PHE A 182 -7.76 -24.06 -16.50
CA PHE A 182 -8.07 -23.62 -17.87
C PHE A 182 -7.48 -24.58 -18.93
N LEU A 183 -6.18 -24.89 -18.82
CA LEU A 183 -5.47 -25.73 -19.79
C LEU A 183 -5.96 -27.17 -19.76
N LYS A 184 -6.25 -27.74 -18.59
CA LYS A 184 -6.86 -29.08 -18.48
C LYS A 184 -8.24 -29.12 -19.13
N THR A 185 -9.08 -28.11 -18.86
CA THR A 185 -10.43 -28.02 -19.44
C THR A 185 -10.39 -27.92 -20.96
N LYS A 186 -9.40 -27.20 -21.52
CA LYS A 186 -9.22 -27.02 -22.96
C LYS A 186 -8.32 -28.07 -23.61
N LYS A 187 -7.84 -29.08 -22.86
CA LYS A 187 -6.90 -30.12 -23.30
C LYS A 187 -5.66 -29.55 -24.00
N LYS A 188 -5.09 -28.50 -23.42
CA LYS A 188 -3.91 -27.77 -23.93
C LYS A 188 -2.63 -28.23 -23.21
N PRO A 189 -1.44 -28.07 -23.82
CA PRO A 189 -0.19 -28.53 -23.20
C PRO A 189 0.15 -27.70 -21.95
N LEU A 190 0.55 -28.39 -20.88
CA LEU A 190 0.86 -27.76 -19.58
C LEU A 190 2.14 -26.92 -19.58
N ILE A 191 2.98 -27.02 -20.62
CA ILE A 191 4.17 -26.16 -20.79
C ILE A 191 3.83 -24.67 -20.77
N ILE A 192 2.59 -24.30 -21.12
CA ILE A 192 2.08 -22.93 -21.07
C ILE A 192 2.15 -22.35 -19.65
N LEU A 193 2.05 -23.18 -18.60
CA LEU A 193 2.16 -22.72 -17.20
C LEU A 193 3.55 -22.15 -16.88
N ILE A 194 4.61 -22.68 -17.50
CA ILE A 194 5.96 -22.15 -17.31
C ILE A 194 6.03 -20.73 -17.87
N TYR A 195 5.48 -20.50 -19.06
CA TYR A 195 5.45 -19.16 -19.65
C TYR A 195 4.56 -18.20 -18.87
N LEU A 196 3.45 -18.68 -18.28
CA LEU A 196 2.61 -17.87 -17.39
C LEU A 196 3.40 -17.44 -16.14
N ALA A 197 4.08 -18.38 -15.48
CA ALA A 197 4.95 -18.08 -14.33
C ALA A 197 6.05 -17.06 -14.69
N LEU A 198 6.72 -17.25 -15.83
CA LEU A 198 7.76 -16.33 -16.30
C LEU A 198 7.21 -14.94 -16.60
N ALA A 199 6.01 -14.84 -17.17
CA ALA A 199 5.38 -13.55 -17.46
C ALA A 199 5.16 -12.77 -16.16
N ASN A 200 4.58 -13.40 -15.13
CA ASN A 200 4.39 -12.85 -13.79
C ASN A 200 5.71 -12.45 -13.10
N PHE A 201 6.74 -13.30 -13.22
CA PHE A 201 8.05 -13.05 -12.63
C PHE A 201 8.75 -11.83 -13.26
N ILE A 202 8.32 -11.38 -14.43
CA ILE A 202 8.82 -10.17 -15.09
C ILE A 202 7.87 -8.99 -14.84
N SER A 203 6.57 -9.20 -15.00
CA SER A 203 5.54 -8.15 -14.94
C SER A 203 5.40 -7.58 -13.53
N LEU A 204 5.36 -8.42 -12.49
CA LEU A 204 5.12 -7.99 -11.11
C LEU A 204 6.29 -7.22 -10.48
N PRO A 205 7.57 -7.64 -10.60
CA PRO A 205 8.67 -6.79 -10.15
C PRO A 205 8.72 -5.46 -10.92
N THR A 206 8.36 -5.47 -12.21
CA THR A 206 8.29 -4.23 -12.99
C THR A 206 7.24 -3.29 -12.41
N LEU A 207 6.04 -3.80 -12.12
CA LEU A 207 4.98 -3.06 -11.44
C LEU A 207 5.44 -2.50 -10.08
N TRP A 208 6.07 -3.31 -9.25
CA TRP A 208 6.40 -2.92 -7.87
C TRP A 208 7.63 -2.02 -7.74
N PHE A 209 8.62 -2.17 -8.62
CA PHE A 209 9.90 -1.47 -8.47
C PHE A 209 10.15 -0.39 -9.53
N LEU A 210 9.58 -0.51 -10.74
CA LEU A 210 9.79 0.48 -11.80
C LEU A 210 8.67 1.53 -11.87
N PHE A 211 7.40 1.13 -11.73
CA PHE A 211 6.29 2.10 -11.84
C PHE A 211 6.31 3.19 -10.77
N PRO A 212 6.66 2.92 -9.49
CA PRO A 212 6.80 3.98 -8.48
C PRO A 212 7.90 5.00 -8.78
N LEU A 213 8.84 4.70 -9.69
CA LEU A 213 9.90 5.63 -10.10
C LEU A 213 9.44 6.61 -11.18
N LEU A 214 8.22 6.45 -11.72
CA LEU A 214 7.69 7.37 -12.72
C LEU A 214 7.39 8.74 -12.07
N PRO A 215 7.76 9.86 -12.71
CA PRO A 215 7.53 11.21 -12.19
C PRO A 215 6.07 11.65 -12.37
N ILE A 216 5.11 10.85 -11.88
CA ILE A 216 3.67 11.08 -11.98
C ILE A 216 3.16 11.38 -10.58
N SER A 217 2.59 12.56 -10.38
CA SER A 217 2.14 13.00 -9.04
C SER A 217 0.92 12.25 -8.50
N SER A 218 0.20 11.49 -9.35
CA SER A 218 -0.99 10.74 -8.95
C SER A 218 -0.67 9.25 -8.78
N HIS A 219 -0.66 8.79 -7.52
CA HIS A 219 -0.48 7.39 -7.17
C HIS A 219 -1.50 6.46 -7.83
N ASN A 220 -2.77 6.86 -7.86
CA ASN A 220 -3.84 6.09 -8.51
C ASN A 220 -3.57 5.90 -10.01
N LEU A 221 -3.01 6.92 -10.67
CA LEU A 221 -2.65 6.83 -12.08
C LEU A 221 -1.45 5.90 -12.29
N ILE A 222 -0.46 5.93 -11.39
CA ILE A 222 0.69 4.99 -11.44
C ILE A 222 0.20 3.55 -11.32
N ILE A 223 -0.66 3.26 -10.34
CA ILE A 223 -1.24 1.92 -10.12
C ILE A 223 -2.01 1.48 -11.36
N LEU A 224 -2.92 2.32 -11.86
CA LEU A 224 -3.72 2.00 -13.04
C LEU A 224 -2.86 1.70 -14.28
N LEU A 225 -1.84 2.53 -14.53
CA LEU A 225 -0.91 2.33 -15.65
C LEU A 225 -0.08 1.05 -15.47
N GLY A 226 0.31 0.76 -14.24
CA GLY A 226 1.04 -0.44 -13.87
C GLY A 226 0.22 -1.71 -14.10
N GLU A 227 -1.01 -1.76 -13.61
CA GLU A 227 -1.92 -2.90 -13.81
C GLU A 227 -2.23 -3.10 -15.30
N LEU A 228 -2.49 -2.02 -16.03
CA LEU A 228 -2.71 -2.07 -17.47
C LEU A 228 -1.47 -2.63 -18.20
N PHE A 229 -0.28 -2.21 -17.78
CA PHE A 229 0.98 -2.75 -18.30
C PHE A 229 1.09 -4.25 -18.05
N VAL A 230 0.85 -4.73 -16.82
CA VAL A 230 0.92 -6.16 -16.47
C VAL A 230 0.02 -6.98 -17.41
N VAL A 231 -1.26 -6.61 -17.52
CA VAL A 231 -2.22 -7.34 -18.36
C VAL A 231 -1.81 -7.35 -19.84
N ILE A 232 -1.43 -6.18 -20.39
CA ILE A 232 -1.01 -6.08 -21.79
C ILE A 232 0.28 -6.89 -22.02
N PHE A 233 1.27 -6.74 -21.15
CA PHE A 233 2.54 -7.44 -21.23
C PHE A 233 2.33 -8.95 -21.21
N GLU A 234 1.53 -9.48 -20.28
CA GLU A 234 1.29 -10.92 -20.16
C GLU A 234 0.57 -11.50 -21.38
N ILE A 235 -0.43 -10.78 -21.91
CA ILE A 235 -1.10 -11.18 -23.16
C ILE A 235 -0.10 -11.24 -24.32
N LEU A 236 0.74 -10.21 -24.48
CA LEU A 236 1.72 -10.16 -25.56
C LEU A 236 2.81 -11.23 -25.38
N PHE A 237 3.28 -11.44 -24.16
CA PHE A 237 4.28 -12.44 -23.81
C PHE A 237 3.78 -13.84 -24.12
N LEU A 238 2.61 -14.22 -23.61
CA LEU A 238 2.00 -15.52 -23.92
C LEU A 238 1.65 -15.66 -25.40
N TYR A 239 1.23 -14.59 -26.08
CA TYR A 239 0.99 -14.66 -27.52
C TYR A 239 2.28 -14.98 -28.28
N LEU A 240 3.40 -14.33 -27.92
CA LEU A 240 4.69 -14.55 -28.57
C LEU A 240 5.16 -16.02 -28.43
N PHE A 241 5.10 -16.56 -27.21
CA PHE A 241 5.65 -17.89 -26.90
C PHE A 241 4.65 -19.04 -27.11
N CYS A 242 3.35 -18.78 -26.98
CA CYS A 242 2.31 -19.83 -26.97
C CYS A 242 1.34 -19.76 -28.16
N ARG A 243 1.52 -18.89 -29.16
CA ARG A 243 0.63 -18.78 -30.35
C ARG A 243 0.42 -20.07 -31.13
N LYS A 244 1.33 -21.05 -31.02
CA LYS A 244 1.17 -22.37 -31.66
C LYS A 244 0.15 -23.27 -30.95
N HIS A 245 -0.15 -23.00 -29.69
CA HIS A 245 -0.99 -23.84 -28.82
C HIS A 245 -2.28 -23.15 -28.39
N LEU A 246 -2.25 -21.82 -28.25
CA LEU A 246 -3.40 -21.01 -27.86
C LEU A 246 -3.72 -19.97 -28.92
N THR A 247 -5.02 -19.77 -29.15
CA THR A 247 -5.53 -18.63 -29.89
C THR A 247 -5.42 -17.37 -29.03
N ILE A 248 -5.34 -16.20 -29.67
CA ILE A 248 -5.32 -14.91 -28.95
C ILE A 248 -6.52 -14.72 -28.01
N LYS A 249 -7.70 -15.25 -28.39
CA LYS A 249 -8.90 -15.19 -27.56
C LYS A 249 -8.75 -16.01 -26.28
N GLU A 250 -8.18 -17.21 -26.38
CA GLU A 250 -7.92 -18.07 -25.22
C GLU A 250 -6.90 -17.41 -24.28
N ILE A 251 -5.86 -16.76 -24.82
CA ILE A 251 -4.86 -16.04 -24.02
C ILE A 251 -5.50 -14.88 -23.25
N ILE A 252 -6.29 -14.04 -23.93
CA ILE A 252 -6.94 -12.90 -23.27
C ILE A 252 -7.88 -13.38 -22.16
N ILE A 253 -8.69 -14.42 -22.42
CA ILE A 253 -9.59 -14.99 -21.41
C ILE A 253 -8.81 -15.52 -20.21
N LEU A 254 -7.71 -16.25 -20.46
CA LEU A 254 -6.87 -16.78 -19.39
C LEU A 254 -6.29 -15.68 -18.51
N ILE A 255 -5.67 -14.64 -19.10
CA ILE A 255 -5.03 -13.55 -18.36
C ILE A 255 -6.06 -12.73 -17.57
N ILE A 256 -7.22 -12.41 -18.18
CA ILE A 256 -8.28 -11.65 -17.48
C ILE A 256 -8.79 -12.44 -16.27
N ILE A 257 -9.09 -13.73 -16.44
CA ILE A 257 -9.60 -14.55 -15.32
C ILE A 257 -8.54 -14.69 -14.23
N ALA A 258 -7.28 -14.95 -14.59
CA ALA A 258 -6.18 -15.08 -13.64
C ALA A 258 -5.98 -13.81 -12.81
N ASN A 259 -5.87 -12.65 -13.47
CA ASN A 259 -5.67 -11.36 -12.80
C ASN A 259 -6.88 -11.00 -11.92
N LEU A 260 -8.12 -11.21 -12.39
CA LEU A 260 -9.33 -10.92 -11.60
C LEU A 260 -9.41 -11.80 -10.33
N LEU A 261 -9.06 -13.08 -10.43
CA LEU A 261 -9.06 -13.99 -9.28
C LEU A 261 -7.95 -13.63 -8.29
N SER A 262 -6.74 -13.35 -8.77
CA SER A 262 -5.62 -12.89 -7.94
C SER A 262 -5.97 -11.61 -7.20
N TYR A 263 -6.57 -10.64 -7.89
CA TYR A 263 -7.04 -9.38 -7.30
C TYR A 263 -8.10 -9.63 -6.22
N TRP A 264 -9.15 -10.39 -6.53
CA TRP A 264 -10.25 -10.64 -5.60
C TRP A 264 -9.80 -11.39 -4.34
N LEU A 265 -8.97 -12.43 -4.50
CA LEU A 265 -8.42 -13.18 -3.37
C LEU A 265 -7.39 -12.37 -2.59
N GLY A 266 -6.57 -11.57 -3.28
CA GLY A 266 -5.61 -10.66 -2.66
C GLY A 266 -6.29 -9.72 -1.67
N ILE A 267 -7.43 -9.13 -2.04
CA ILE A 267 -8.24 -8.30 -1.14
C ILE A 267 -8.67 -9.09 0.10
N GLN A 268 -9.22 -10.30 -0.06
CA GLN A 268 -9.71 -11.09 1.07
C GLN A 268 -8.60 -11.53 2.04
N VAL A 269 -7.40 -11.77 1.54
CA VAL A 269 -6.26 -12.16 2.37
C VAL A 269 -5.66 -10.96 3.10
N TRP A 270 -5.66 -9.78 2.48
CA TRP A 270 -5.03 -8.58 3.06
C TRP A 270 -5.94 -7.78 3.98
N THR A 271 -7.25 -7.70 3.72
CA THR A 271 -8.16 -6.89 4.55
C THR A 271 -8.20 -7.26 6.05
N PRO A 272 -8.06 -8.53 6.48
CA PRO A 272 -8.06 -8.87 7.91
C PRO A 272 -6.71 -8.61 8.59
N ILE A 273 -5.64 -8.37 7.83
CA ILE A 273 -4.30 -8.11 8.38
C ILE A 273 -4.14 -6.62 8.73
N VAL A 274 -4.91 -5.75 8.08
CA VAL A 274 -4.82 -4.28 8.22
C VAL A 274 -5.90 -3.72 9.15
N ASN A 275 -6.90 -4.52 9.55
CA ASN A 275 -7.92 -4.15 10.56
C ASN A 275 -7.65 -4.87 11.88
#